data_AF-A0A9Q4BXK7-F1
#
_entry.id   AF-A0A9Q4BXK7-F1
#
_cell.length_a   1.000
_cell.length_b   1.000
_cell.length_c   1.000
_cell.angle_alpha   90.00
_cell.angle_beta   90.00
_cell.angle_gamma   90.00
#
_symmetry.space_group_name_H-M   'P 1'
#
loop_
_entity.id
_entity.type
_entity.pdbx_description
1 polymer ?
#
loop_
_entity_poly.entity_id
_entity_poly.type
_entity_poly.pdbx_seq_one_letter_code
_entity_poly.pdbx_strand_id
1 'polypeptide(L)'
;PEDIKLISKSWQDQIKWLRNHPSIFVWVYGSDKIPRPELEKNYQDVLKKDDPSRPFLASAKSWTSTVTGKTAVKMLGPYDYVPPQYWYVDKKFGGAYGFNTETGPGPQVPPLESMKKMFPQESQWPATKNDAWDFHCGGNAFNTVDRYNEILNNRMGTANNLEDYCTKAQFMNYEGMRAMFEAFASNKPNATGVIQWMYNSAWPKLWWQLYDYYLMPNGAFYGAKKACEPVHIQYNYGTNGVEVVNQTAKEIKNLTAEVRVFNSDLTEKFTKKLPVNLKADTTEKPVLIPEISGLSKAYFVDLRLMDAKGRVISTNFYTLSTQADDMDTAKTNWYVTPLKGYADYSSLSSLQNVQLNVKHRFGREAKGRFVTVELYNPSDKLAFQVDLNLLKGQGGESVLPVFWDDNYISLLPKERRIIKGYYEEKDLNGTKPVLTVGGWNVKNQSL
;
A
#
# COMPACT_ATOMS: atom_id res chain seq x y z
N PRO A 1 43.66 1.43 -3.85
CA PRO A 1 44.10 1.53 -2.43
C PRO A 1 43.57 2.80 -1.74
N GLU A 2 43.74 3.98 -2.35
CA GLU A 2 43.28 5.26 -1.79
C GLU A 2 41.75 5.31 -1.60
N ASP A 3 40.98 4.88 -2.60
CA ASP A 3 39.52 4.79 -2.48
C ASP A 3 39.08 3.84 -1.36
N ILE A 4 39.74 2.68 -1.22
CA ILE A 4 39.41 1.72 -0.14
C ILE A 4 39.61 2.37 1.23
N LYS A 5 40.72 3.08 1.42
CA LYS A 5 41.01 3.79 2.68
C LYS A 5 39.98 4.89 2.94
N LEU A 6 39.69 5.71 1.93
CA LEU A 6 38.70 6.79 2.02
C LEU A 6 37.31 6.23 2.39
N ILE A 7 36.83 5.23 1.66
CA ILE A 7 35.52 4.64 1.89
C ILE A 7 35.45 3.91 3.23
N SER A 8 36.53 3.23 3.66
CA SER A 8 36.60 2.63 5.00
C SER A 8 36.53 3.68 6.11
N LYS A 9 37.13 4.86 5.90
CA LYS A 9 37.06 5.98 6.84
C LYS A 9 35.65 6.57 6.91
N SER A 10 35.00 6.78 5.76
CA SER A 10 33.60 7.21 5.69
C SER A 10 32.68 6.24 6.42
N TRP A 11 32.87 4.93 6.23
CA TRP A 11 32.13 3.89 6.95
C TRP A 11 32.31 4.01 8.47
N GLN A 12 33.55 4.14 8.95
CA GLN A 12 33.81 4.31 10.38
C GLN A 12 33.14 5.54 10.97
N ASP A 13 33.13 6.66 10.23
CA ASP A 13 32.51 7.89 10.70
C ASP A 13 30.98 7.74 10.81
N GLN A 14 30.34 7.04 9.86
CA GLN A 14 28.92 6.69 9.94
C GLN A 14 28.62 5.79 11.14
N ILE A 15 29.41 4.73 11.37
CA ILE A 15 29.22 3.84 12.52
C ILE A 15 29.34 4.61 13.84
N LYS A 16 30.35 5.46 14.00
CA LYS A 16 30.54 6.24 15.23
C LYS A 16 29.41 7.23 15.48
N TRP A 17 28.91 7.86 14.42
CA TRP A 17 27.80 8.78 14.51
C TRP A 17 26.52 8.06 14.97
N LEU A 18 26.25 6.88 14.43
CA LEU A 18 24.94 6.27 14.46
C LEU A 18 24.79 5.07 15.43
N ARG A 19 25.88 4.47 15.91
CA ARG A 19 25.87 3.26 16.76
C ARG A 19 25.06 3.37 18.06
N ASN A 20 24.83 4.57 18.58
CA ASN A 20 24.04 4.78 19.80
C ASN A 20 22.52 4.88 19.53
N HIS A 21 22.07 4.75 18.28
CA HIS A 21 20.65 4.81 17.92
C HIS A 21 20.01 3.41 17.91
N PRO A 22 19.07 3.11 18.82
CA PRO A 22 18.45 1.78 18.88
C PRO A 22 17.51 1.48 17.70
N SER A 23 17.12 2.50 16.92
CA SER A 23 16.32 2.33 15.70
C SER A 23 17.09 1.67 14.56
N ILE A 24 18.43 1.72 14.59
CA ILE A 24 19.27 1.03 13.62
C ILE A 24 19.40 -0.41 14.05
N PHE A 25 19.06 -1.34 13.16
CA PHE A 25 19.04 -2.77 13.46
C PHE A 25 19.96 -3.60 12.55
N VAL A 26 20.50 -3.02 11.47
CA VAL A 26 21.41 -3.71 10.55
C VAL A 26 22.31 -2.71 9.83
N TRP A 27 23.53 -3.13 9.55
CA TRP A 27 24.52 -2.40 8.76
C TRP A 27 24.66 -3.01 7.37
N VAL A 28 24.26 -2.28 6.32
CA VAL A 28 24.32 -2.80 4.94
C VAL A 28 25.56 -2.26 4.23
N TYR A 29 26.44 -3.15 3.75
CA TYR A 29 27.71 -2.75 3.14
C TYR A 29 27.58 -2.27 1.69
N GLY A 30 26.63 -2.82 0.93
CA GLY A 30 26.35 -2.47 -0.45
C GLY A 30 24.88 -2.71 -0.79
N SER A 31 24.38 -2.12 -1.89
CA SER A 31 23.02 -2.38 -2.36
C SER A 31 23.01 -3.48 -3.41
N ASP A 32 23.10 -3.16 -4.70
CA ASP A 32 23.09 -4.11 -5.82
C ASP A 32 24.31 -5.03 -5.90
N LYS A 33 25.42 -4.58 -5.32
CA LYS A 33 26.74 -5.21 -5.41
C LYS A 33 27.30 -5.43 -4.02
N ILE A 34 28.15 -6.45 -3.91
CA ILE A 34 29.00 -6.65 -2.74
C ILE A 34 30.28 -5.79 -2.85
N PRO A 35 30.85 -5.33 -1.72
CA PRO A 35 32.16 -4.68 -1.72
C PRO A 35 33.26 -5.61 -2.24
N ARG A 36 34.39 -5.03 -2.64
CA ARG A 36 35.61 -5.82 -2.90
C ARG A 36 36.06 -6.49 -1.59
N PRO A 37 36.65 -7.70 -1.62
CA PRO A 37 37.02 -8.44 -0.40
C PRO A 37 37.89 -7.65 0.60
N GLU A 38 38.81 -6.82 0.11
CA GLU A 38 39.64 -5.96 0.95
C GLU A 38 38.80 -4.89 1.70
N LEU A 39 37.88 -4.22 0.99
CA LEU A 39 36.99 -3.22 1.59
C LEU A 39 36.02 -3.87 2.59
N GLU A 40 35.49 -5.05 2.25
CA GLU A 40 34.60 -5.80 3.14
C GLU A 40 35.30 -6.21 4.45
N LYS A 41 36.56 -6.63 4.40
CA LYS A 41 37.37 -6.89 5.60
C LYS A 41 37.56 -5.63 6.44
N ASN A 42 37.83 -4.49 5.81
CA ASN A 42 37.93 -3.22 6.53
C ASN A 42 36.61 -2.84 7.22
N TYR A 43 35.46 -3.06 6.57
CA TYR A 43 34.15 -2.84 7.20
C TYR A 43 33.91 -3.76 8.40
N GLN A 44 34.30 -5.04 8.30
CA GLN A 44 34.26 -5.99 9.42
C GLN A 44 35.12 -5.53 10.60
N ASP A 45 36.34 -5.05 10.33
CA ASP A 45 37.23 -4.58 11.39
C ASP A 45 36.71 -3.31 12.06
N VAL A 46 36.08 -2.40 11.30
CA VAL A 46 35.36 -1.26 11.86
C VAL A 46 34.21 -1.72 12.75
N LEU A 47 33.35 -2.66 12.31
CA LEU A 47 32.24 -3.11 13.15
C LEU A 47 32.71 -3.82 14.42
N LYS A 48 33.69 -4.72 14.34
CA LYS A 48 34.27 -5.38 15.53
C LYS A 48 34.78 -4.38 16.55
N LYS A 49 35.35 -3.25 16.09
CA LYS A 49 35.90 -2.21 16.95
C LYS A 49 34.84 -1.24 17.47
N ASP A 50 33.97 -0.76 16.59
CA ASP A 50 33.13 0.40 16.84
C ASP A 50 31.64 0.05 17.05
N ASP A 51 31.11 -1.06 16.55
CA ASP A 51 29.75 -1.53 16.84
C ASP A 51 29.61 -3.07 16.69
N PRO A 52 30.09 -3.86 17.66
CA PRO A 52 30.01 -5.32 17.60
C PRO A 52 28.61 -5.86 17.92
N SER A 53 27.65 -4.98 18.21
CA SER A 53 26.34 -5.36 18.77
C SER A 53 25.28 -5.66 17.70
N ARG A 54 25.47 -5.16 16.46
CA ARG A 54 24.48 -5.26 15.38
C ARG A 54 24.93 -6.19 14.26
N PRO A 55 23.98 -6.89 13.59
CA PRO A 55 24.29 -7.66 12.41
C PRO A 55 24.65 -6.75 11.23
N PHE A 56 25.29 -7.35 10.23
CA PHE A 56 25.56 -6.72 8.95
C PHE A 56 24.92 -7.52 7.82
N LEU A 57 24.78 -6.86 6.66
CA LEU A 57 24.34 -7.44 5.41
C LEU A 57 25.30 -7.01 4.31
N ALA A 58 25.98 -7.96 3.65
CA ALA A 58 26.99 -7.61 2.66
C ALA A 58 26.41 -6.95 1.39
N SER A 59 25.17 -7.27 1.04
CA SER A 59 24.45 -6.63 -0.05
C SER A 59 22.93 -6.81 0.11
N ALA A 60 22.15 -5.81 -0.31
CA ALA A 60 20.69 -5.94 -0.40
C ALA A 60 20.25 -6.97 -1.47
N LYS A 61 21.13 -7.31 -2.41
CA LYS A 61 20.89 -8.33 -3.43
C LYS A 61 21.39 -9.71 -2.99
N SER A 62 20.83 -10.76 -3.58
CA SER A 62 21.32 -12.13 -3.41
C SER A 62 22.75 -12.25 -3.98
N TRP A 63 23.72 -12.44 -3.10
CA TRP A 63 25.12 -12.70 -3.44
C TRP A 63 25.74 -13.71 -2.48
N THR A 64 26.89 -14.26 -2.88
CA THR A 64 27.77 -15.02 -1.99
C THR A 64 29.13 -14.32 -1.95
N SER A 65 29.41 -13.61 -0.85
CA SER A 65 30.73 -13.04 -0.58
C SER A 65 31.72 -14.15 -0.23
N THR A 66 32.97 -14.01 -0.70
CA THR A 66 34.08 -14.88 -0.29
C THR A 66 34.59 -14.56 1.12
N VAL A 67 34.16 -13.45 1.72
CA VAL A 67 34.53 -13.02 3.08
C VAL A 67 33.44 -13.35 4.08
N THR A 68 32.17 -13.05 3.78
CA THR A 68 31.05 -13.15 4.74
C THR A 68 29.96 -14.13 4.36
N GLY A 69 30.09 -14.81 3.21
CA GLY A 69 29.13 -15.83 2.77
C GLY A 69 27.88 -15.27 2.11
N LYS A 70 26.76 -16.00 2.22
CA LYS A 70 25.50 -15.66 1.55
C LYS A 70 24.80 -14.49 2.24
N THR A 71 24.26 -13.56 1.44
CA THR A 71 23.44 -12.45 1.97
C THR A 71 22.06 -12.89 2.46
N ALA A 72 21.53 -14.01 1.93
CA ALA A 72 20.23 -14.60 2.29
C ALA A 72 19.00 -13.66 2.16
N VAL A 73 19.14 -12.63 1.34
CA VAL A 73 18.07 -11.68 0.95
C VAL A 73 17.87 -11.71 -0.57
N LYS A 74 16.84 -11.02 -1.08
CA LYS A 74 16.57 -10.93 -2.52
C LYS A 74 16.22 -9.52 -2.98
N MET A 75 16.60 -9.26 -4.23
CA MET A 75 16.33 -8.06 -5.02
C MET A 75 16.10 -8.52 -6.46
N LEU A 76 14.90 -9.07 -6.70
CA LEU A 76 14.53 -9.76 -7.94
C LEU A 76 13.33 -9.09 -8.65
N GLY A 77 13.07 -7.83 -8.32
CA GLY A 77 11.86 -7.12 -8.71
C GLY A 77 10.60 -7.70 -8.04
N PRO A 78 9.41 -7.30 -8.51
CA PRO A 78 9.18 -6.31 -9.57
C PRO A 78 9.39 -4.87 -9.09
N TYR A 79 9.46 -3.96 -10.06
CA TYR A 79 9.52 -2.50 -9.91
C TYR A 79 8.50 -1.78 -10.80
N ASP A 80 7.69 -2.51 -11.57
CA ASP A 80 6.57 -2.02 -12.39
C ASP A 80 5.31 -2.85 -12.05
N TYR A 81 4.16 -2.51 -12.63
CA TYR A 81 2.89 -3.10 -12.25
C TYR A 81 2.88 -4.63 -12.40
N VAL A 82 2.44 -5.29 -11.33
CA VAL A 82 2.05 -6.70 -11.30
C VAL A 82 0.68 -6.82 -10.63
N PRO A 83 -0.16 -7.81 -11.00
CA PRO A 83 -1.47 -7.96 -10.39
C PRO A 83 -1.36 -8.40 -8.92
N PRO A 84 -2.38 -8.17 -8.08
CA PRO A 84 -2.40 -8.58 -6.67
C PRO A 84 -1.99 -10.04 -6.43
N GLN A 85 -2.43 -10.97 -7.27
CA GLN A 85 -2.12 -12.40 -7.14
C GLN A 85 -0.64 -12.75 -7.30
N TYR A 86 0.15 -11.90 -7.99
CA TYR A 86 1.59 -12.13 -8.22
C TYR A 86 2.31 -12.42 -6.91
N TRP A 87 2.04 -11.61 -5.88
CA TRP A 87 2.71 -11.69 -4.59
C TRP A 87 2.47 -13.02 -3.86
N TYR A 88 1.37 -13.69 -4.15
CA TYR A 88 0.99 -14.96 -3.53
C TYR A 88 1.54 -16.16 -4.32
N VAL A 89 1.48 -16.12 -5.65
CA VAL A 89 1.75 -17.29 -6.49
C VAL A 89 3.19 -17.36 -7.01
N ASP A 90 3.90 -16.24 -7.15
CA ASP A 90 5.30 -16.27 -7.54
C ASP A 90 6.18 -16.81 -6.39
N LYS A 91 6.96 -17.84 -6.69
CA LYS A 91 7.90 -18.49 -5.75
C LYS A 91 9.35 -18.37 -6.21
N LYS A 92 9.61 -17.63 -7.29
CA LYS A 92 10.94 -17.56 -7.92
C LYS A 92 11.53 -16.15 -7.91
N PHE A 93 10.71 -15.12 -7.98
CA PHE A 93 11.15 -13.73 -8.08
C PHE A 93 10.67 -12.93 -6.86
N GLY A 94 9.79 -11.94 -7.04
CA GLY A 94 9.35 -10.99 -6.02
C GLY A 94 8.28 -11.47 -5.06
N GLY A 95 7.63 -12.61 -5.31
CA GLY A 95 6.53 -13.09 -4.47
C GLY A 95 6.93 -13.34 -3.01
N ALA A 96 5.95 -13.52 -2.12
CA ALA A 96 6.15 -13.49 -0.67
C ALA A 96 6.96 -14.68 -0.14
N TYR A 97 8.29 -14.57 -0.15
CA TYR A 97 9.24 -15.52 0.46
C TYR A 97 10.58 -14.83 0.68
N GLY A 98 11.32 -15.29 1.69
CA GLY A 98 12.59 -14.68 2.10
C GLY A 98 12.42 -13.20 2.48
N PHE A 99 13.53 -12.46 2.46
CA PHE A 99 13.55 -11.03 2.71
C PHE A 99 13.71 -10.28 1.39
N ASN A 100 12.65 -9.61 0.93
CA ASN A 100 12.68 -8.79 -0.29
C ASN A 100 13.09 -7.35 0.08
N THR A 101 14.32 -6.97 -0.24
CA THR A 101 14.93 -5.72 0.26
C THR A 101 14.48 -4.48 -0.48
N GLU A 102 13.85 -4.64 -1.64
CA GLU A 102 13.28 -3.56 -2.43
C GLU A 102 12.41 -4.16 -3.54
N THR A 103 11.12 -3.85 -3.50
CA THR A 103 10.17 -4.24 -4.54
C THR A 103 8.91 -3.40 -4.41
N GLY A 104 8.08 -3.34 -5.45
CA GLY A 104 6.77 -2.72 -5.32
C GLY A 104 5.91 -2.94 -6.56
N PRO A 105 4.62 -2.59 -6.48
CA PRO A 105 3.67 -2.75 -7.59
C PRO A 105 3.79 -1.64 -8.66
N GLY A 106 4.97 -1.02 -8.80
CA GLY A 106 5.24 -0.08 -9.89
C GLY A 106 4.81 1.36 -9.63
N PRO A 107 4.06 2.01 -10.55
CA PRO A 107 3.60 3.38 -10.37
C PRO A 107 2.69 3.57 -9.15
N GLN A 108 2.78 4.75 -8.53
CA GLN A 108 1.86 5.22 -7.49
C GLN A 108 1.48 6.67 -7.80
N VAL A 109 0.56 6.82 -8.76
CA VAL A 109 0.08 8.12 -9.23
C VAL A 109 -0.50 8.90 -8.04
N PRO A 110 -0.05 10.14 -7.80
CA PRO A 110 -0.56 11.00 -6.73
C PRO A 110 -2.06 11.32 -6.83
N PRO A 111 -2.68 11.79 -5.72
CA PRO A 111 -4.03 12.34 -5.76
C PRO A 111 -4.15 13.57 -6.66
N LEU A 112 -5.38 13.91 -7.04
CA LEU A 112 -5.70 14.97 -8.01
C LEU A 112 -5.04 16.32 -7.67
N GLU A 113 -5.05 16.74 -6.40
CA GLU A 113 -4.44 18.01 -5.97
C GLU A 113 -2.93 18.03 -6.28
N SER A 114 -2.23 16.95 -5.95
CA SER A 114 -0.80 16.83 -6.22
C SER A 114 -0.48 16.79 -7.70
N MET A 115 -1.32 16.12 -8.51
CA MET A 115 -1.21 16.14 -9.98
C MET A 115 -1.36 17.56 -10.54
N LYS A 116 -2.33 18.33 -10.02
CA LYS A 116 -2.54 19.74 -10.41
C LYS A 116 -1.40 20.66 -9.98
N LYS A 117 -0.74 20.36 -8.85
CA LYS A 117 0.46 21.09 -8.38
C LYS A 117 1.72 20.72 -9.16
N MET A 118 1.82 19.45 -9.58
CA MET A 118 2.97 18.91 -10.30
C MET A 118 3.04 19.40 -11.74
N PHE A 119 1.88 19.51 -12.42
CA PHE A 119 1.82 19.82 -13.84
C PHE A 119 1.13 21.15 -14.14
N PRO A 120 1.62 21.92 -15.13
CA PRO A 120 0.89 23.05 -15.68
C PRO A 120 -0.42 22.57 -16.33
N GLN A 121 -1.43 23.44 -16.39
CA GLN A 121 -2.80 23.07 -16.75
C GLN A 121 -2.91 22.36 -18.10
N GLU A 122 -2.14 22.80 -19.09
CA GLU A 122 -2.07 22.25 -20.44
C GLU A 122 -1.42 20.87 -20.53
N SER A 123 -0.63 20.48 -19.52
CA SER A 123 0.04 19.17 -19.45
C SER A 123 -0.59 18.22 -18.43
N GLN A 124 -1.68 18.64 -17.77
CA GLN A 124 -2.40 17.82 -16.80
C GLN A 124 -3.15 16.64 -17.44
N TRP A 125 -3.51 16.72 -18.72
CA TRP A 125 -4.27 15.68 -19.42
C TRP A 125 -4.12 15.82 -20.94
N PRO A 126 -4.06 14.73 -21.73
CA PRO A 126 -4.14 13.31 -21.37
C PRO A 126 -2.84 12.73 -20.79
N ALA A 127 -2.94 11.57 -20.14
CA ALA A 127 -1.80 10.83 -19.57
C ALA A 127 -0.86 10.21 -20.61
N THR A 128 -1.36 9.92 -21.81
CA THR A 128 -0.62 9.22 -22.87
C THR A 128 0.12 10.19 -23.78
N LYS A 129 1.36 9.86 -24.16
CA LYS A 129 2.22 10.72 -25.01
C LYS A 129 2.35 12.12 -24.43
N ASN A 130 2.72 12.18 -23.15
CA ASN A 130 2.80 13.42 -22.39
C ASN A 130 4.20 13.55 -21.80
N ASP A 131 5.04 14.34 -22.48
CA ASP A 131 6.44 14.54 -22.10
C ASP A 131 6.60 15.09 -20.68
N ALA A 132 5.62 15.87 -20.19
CA ALA A 132 5.65 16.34 -18.80
C ALA A 132 5.49 15.17 -17.83
N TRP A 133 4.59 14.23 -18.11
CA TRP A 133 4.41 13.04 -17.26
C TRP A 133 5.63 12.13 -17.32
N ASP A 134 6.18 11.90 -18.51
CA ASP A 134 7.37 11.08 -18.71
C ASP A 134 8.59 11.68 -17.99
N PHE A 135 8.71 13.01 -17.95
CA PHE A 135 9.73 13.70 -17.16
C PHE A 135 9.65 13.39 -15.66
N HIS A 136 8.43 13.26 -15.12
CA HIS A 136 8.16 12.92 -13.72
C HIS A 136 8.12 11.40 -13.45
N CYS A 137 8.58 10.58 -14.40
CA CYS A 137 8.77 9.14 -14.25
C CYS A 137 10.21 8.78 -13.82
N GLY A 138 10.57 7.50 -13.89
CA GLY A 138 11.94 7.03 -13.68
C GLY A 138 12.79 7.07 -14.96
N GLY A 139 14.01 6.57 -14.88
CA GLY A 139 14.86 6.35 -16.06
C GLY A 139 14.67 4.96 -16.68
N ASN A 140 15.28 4.74 -17.84
CA ASN A 140 15.35 3.43 -18.51
C ASN A 140 13.95 2.83 -18.77
N ALA A 141 13.66 1.64 -18.20
CA ALA A 141 12.41 0.92 -18.39
C ALA A 141 11.20 1.56 -17.68
N PHE A 142 11.42 2.61 -16.88
CA PHE A 142 10.40 3.26 -16.05
C PHE A 142 10.13 4.70 -16.49
N ASN A 143 10.41 5.05 -17.74
CA ASN A 143 10.35 6.42 -18.27
C ASN A 143 8.97 6.87 -18.74
N THR A 144 7.98 5.99 -18.75
CA THR A 144 6.58 6.34 -19.06
C THR A 144 5.64 5.52 -18.15
N VAL A 145 4.38 5.94 -18.02
CA VAL A 145 3.33 5.17 -17.32
C VAL A 145 2.45 4.36 -18.28
N ASP A 146 2.89 4.09 -19.50
CA ASP A 146 2.04 3.48 -20.54
C ASP A 146 1.53 2.09 -20.17
N ARG A 147 2.40 1.24 -19.58
CA ARG A 147 1.99 -0.09 -19.10
C ARG A 147 0.87 0.04 -18.06
N TYR A 148 1.04 0.95 -17.11
CA TYR A 148 0.04 1.18 -16.08
C TYR A 148 -1.27 1.70 -16.67
N ASN A 149 -1.20 2.60 -17.64
CA ASN A 149 -2.38 3.12 -18.36
C ASN A 149 -3.11 2.01 -19.12
N GLU A 150 -2.39 1.13 -19.81
CA GLU A 150 -2.97 -0.04 -20.50
C GLU A 150 -3.73 -0.92 -19.51
N ILE A 151 -3.13 -1.22 -18.36
CA ILE A 151 -3.73 -2.07 -17.33
C ILE A 151 -4.96 -1.40 -16.70
N LEU A 152 -4.85 -0.11 -16.37
CA LEU A 152 -5.96 0.69 -15.84
C LEU A 152 -7.15 0.67 -16.81
N ASN A 153 -6.89 0.92 -18.10
CA ASN A 153 -7.91 0.95 -19.13
C ASN A 153 -8.57 -0.42 -19.33
N ASN A 154 -7.79 -1.51 -19.37
CA ASN A 154 -8.32 -2.85 -19.55
C ASN A 154 -9.08 -3.37 -18.32
N ARG A 155 -8.72 -2.92 -17.10
CA ARG A 155 -9.39 -3.34 -15.87
C ARG A 155 -10.64 -2.52 -15.56
N MET A 156 -10.62 -1.20 -15.77
CA MET A 156 -11.68 -0.29 -15.28
C MET A 156 -12.33 0.58 -16.38
N GLY A 157 -11.87 0.44 -17.62
CA GLY A 157 -12.27 1.31 -18.73
C GLY A 157 -11.45 2.60 -18.80
N THR A 158 -11.29 3.13 -20.01
CA THR A 158 -10.51 4.34 -20.28
C THR A 158 -10.98 5.52 -19.44
N ALA A 159 -10.03 6.23 -18.83
CA ALA A 159 -10.34 7.43 -18.08
C ALA A 159 -10.73 8.59 -19.02
N ASN A 160 -11.78 9.34 -18.68
CA ASN A 160 -12.28 10.42 -19.52
C ASN A 160 -11.58 11.76 -19.29
N ASN A 161 -11.03 11.95 -18.09
CA ASN A 161 -10.35 13.16 -17.66
C ASN A 161 -9.38 12.83 -16.49
N LEU A 162 -8.61 13.83 -16.05
CA LEU A 162 -7.65 13.66 -14.97
C LEU A 162 -8.28 13.21 -13.64
N GLU A 163 -9.50 13.68 -13.31
CA GLU A 163 -10.18 13.32 -12.07
C GLU A 163 -10.61 11.85 -12.04
N ASP A 164 -11.19 11.36 -13.14
CA ASP A 164 -11.51 9.93 -13.34
C ASP A 164 -10.23 9.08 -13.32
N TYR A 165 -9.16 9.54 -13.97
CA TYR A 165 -7.86 8.86 -13.95
C TYR A 165 -7.28 8.75 -12.52
N CYS A 166 -7.26 9.86 -11.78
CA CYS A 166 -6.72 9.87 -10.42
C CYS A 166 -7.54 8.97 -9.48
N THR A 167 -8.87 8.98 -9.62
CA THR A 167 -9.79 8.10 -8.87
C THR A 167 -9.48 6.62 -9.12
N LYS A 168 -9.42 6.21 -10.40
CA LYS A 168 -9.02 4.85 -10.82
C LYS A 168 -7.62 4.48 -10.32
N ALA A 169 -6.69 5.43 -10.37
CA ALA A 169 -5.33 5.21 -9.92
C ALA A 169 -5.24 4.99 -8.40
N GLN A 170 -6.03 5.70 -7.59
CA GLN A 170 -6.05 5.47 -6.14
C GLN A 170 -6.58 4.07 -5.80
N PHE A 171 -7.54 3.53 -6.57
CA PHE A 171 -7.94 2.13 -6.48
C PHE A 171 -6.79 1.17 -6.76
N MET A 172 -6.09 1.30 -7.89
CA MET A 172 -4.97 0.43 -8.22
C MET A 172 -3.82 0.54 -7.20
N ASN A 173 -3.52 1.75 -6.74
CA ASN A 173 -2.49 1.99 -5.73
C ASN A 173 -2.83 1.28 -4.41
N TYR A 174 -4.08 1.40 -3.96
CA TYR A 174 -4.56 0.73 -2.74
C TYR A 174 -4.52 -0.79 -2.90
N GLU A 175 -5.09 -1.33 -3.97
CA GLU A 175 -5.19 -2.76 -4.25
C GLU A 175 -3.80 -3.41 -4.33
N GLY A 176 -2.90 -2.85 -5.15
CA GLY A 176 -1.57 -3.39 -5.37
C GLY A 176 -0.70 -3.35 -4.12
N MET A 177 -0.74 -2.24 -3.38
CA MET A 177 0.06 -2.09 -2.15
C MET A 177 -0.44 -3.00 -1.03
N ARG A 178 -1.77 -3.04 -0.82
CA ARG A 178 -2.38 -3.92 0.17
C ARG A 178 -2.01 -5.39 -0.10
N ALA A 179 -2.16 -5.84 -1.34
CA ALA A 179 -1.89 -7.24 -1.71
C ALA A 179 -0.43 -7.64 -1.46
N MET A 180 0.53 -6.75 -1.72
CA MET A 180 1.96 -7.03 -1.45
C MET A 180 2.20 -7.30 0.04
N PHE A 181 1.78 -6.38 0.91
CA PHE A 181 2.01 -6.51 2.35
C PHE A 181 1.23 -7.69 2.96
N GLU A 182 -0.03 -7.90 2.55
CA GLU A 182 -0.85 -9.03 3.00
C GLU A 182 -0.22 -10.38 2.61
N ALA A 183 0.37 -10.50 1.41
CA ALA A 183 1.04 -11.72 0.99
C ALA A 183 2.27 -12.06 1.85
N PHE A 184 3.08 -11.05 2.22
CA PHE A 184 4.23 -11.26 3.10
C PHE A 184 3.80 -11.59 4.54
N ALA A 185 2.69 -11.02 5.03
CA ALA A 185 2.09 -11.43 6.30
C ALA A 185 1.50 -12.86 6.24
N SER A 186 0.91 -13.23 5.09
CA SER A 186 0.32 -14.55 4.85
C SER A 186 1.32 -15.68 4.95
N ASN A 187 2.53 -15.48 4.41
CA ASN A 187 3.52 -16.54 4.27
C ASN A 187 4.59 -16.54 5.37
N LYS A 188 4.33 -15.92 6.53
CA LYS A 188 5.19 -16.11 7.72
C LYS A 188 5.24 -17.59 8.13
N PRO A 189 6.39 -18.13 8.57
CA PRO A 189 7.70 -17.49 8.70
C PRO A 189 8.57 -17.56 7.41
N ASN A 190 8.06 -18.14 6.31
CA ASN A 190 8.84 -18.30 5.07
C ASN A 190 9.12 -16.96 4.37
N ALA A 191 8.21 -16.00 4.48
CA ALA A 191 8.43 -14.59 4.16
C ALA A 191 8.97 -13.88 5.41
N THR A 192 10.20 -13.39 5.33
CA THR A 192 10.93 -12.82 6.49
C THR A 192 11.01 -11.30 6.46
N GLY A 193 10.63 -10.66 5.34
CA GLY A 193 10.50 -9.21 5.27
C GLY A 193 10.25 -8.70 3.85
N VAL A 194 9.65 -7.52 3.75
CA VAL A 194 9.49 -6.77 2.50
C VAL A 194 9.75 -5.30 2.77
N ILE A 195 10.52 -4.66 1.89
CA ILE A 195 10.72 -3.21 1.87
C ILE A 195 10.08 -2.68 0.58
N GLN A 196 9.04 -1.87 0.76
CA GLN A 196 8.38 -1.17 -0.34
C GLN A 196 9.36 -0.23 -1.03
N TRP A 197 9.44 -0.33 -2.35
CA TRP A 197 10.17 0.58 -3.23
C TRP A 197 9.20 1.63 -3.80
N MET A 198 9.09 2.83 -3.22
CA MET A 198 9.79 3.36 -2.03
C MET A 198 8.77 3.91 -1.02
N TYR A 199 9.27 4.30 0.16
CA TYR A 199 8.47 4.95 1.19
C TYR A 199 7.89 6.29 0.69
N ASN A 200 8.73 7.11 0.03
CA ASN A 200 8.37 8.42 -0.51
C ASN A 200 9.25 8.78 -1.72
N SER A 201 8.96 9.91 -2.35
CA SER A 201 9.76 10.49 -3.44
C SER A 201 10.54 11.72 -2.99
N ALA A 202 11.73 11.93 -3.57
CA ALA A 202 12.59 13.09 -3.31
C ALA A 202 12.13 14.39 -4.01
N TRP A 203 11.16 14.28 -4.93
CA TRP A 203 10.62 15.35 -5.77
C TRP A 203 9.25 14.91 -6.30
N PRO A 204 8.42 15.81 -6.89
CA PRO A 204 7.15 15.42 -7.48
C PRO A 204 7.35 14.28 -8.49
N LYS A 205 6.66 13.15 -8.33
CA LYS A 205 6.91 11.93 -9.11
C LYS A 205 5.65 11.09 -9.24
N LEU A 206 5.56 10.25 -10.28
CA LEU A 206 4.45 9.33 -10.53
C LEU A 206 4.69 7.88 -10.01
N TRP A 207 5.88 7.58 -9.48
CA TRP A 207 6.33 6.22 -9.18
C TRP A 207 6.87 6.07 -7.76
N TRP A 208 6.72 4.86 -7.20
CA TRP A 208 7.49 4.38 -6.04
C TRP A 208 7.33 5.24 -4.79
N GLN A 209 6.09 5.43 -4.32
CA GLN A 209 5.81 6.27 -3.15
C GLN A 209 4.51 5.87 -2.44
N LEU A 210 4.51 5.89 -1.10
CA LEU A 210 3.29 5.80 -0.30
C LEU A 210 2.64 7.18 -0.17
N TYR A 211 3.44 8.21 0.05
CA TYR A 211 3.02 9.60 0.00
C TYR A 211 3.97 10.39 -0.89
N ASP A 212 3.44 11.42 -1.54
CA ASP A 212 4.22 12.19 -2.50
C ASP A 212 5.09 13.28 -1.85
N TYR A 213 5.80 14.03 -2.70
CA TYR A 213 6.69 15.12 -2.31
C TYR A 213 6.02 16.21 -1.44
N TYR A 214 4.71 16.42 -1.60
CA TYR A 214 3.94 17.40 -0.83
C TYR A 214 3.44 16.85 0.50
N LEU A 215 3.88 15.65 0.89
CA LEU A 215 3.43 14.89 2.06
C LEU A 215 1.98 14.39 1.95
N MET A 216 1.41 14.36 0.74
CA MET A 216 0.05 13.88 0.52
C MET A 216 0.04 12.33 0.50
N PRO A 217 -0.65 11.66 1.44
CA PRO A 217 -0.81 10.21 1.37
C PRO A 217 -1.76 9.83 0.24
N ASN A 218 -1.36 8.84 -0.57
CA ASN A 218 -2.15 8.34 -1.69
C ASN A 218 -2.81 6.99 -1.33
N GLY A 219 -3.55 6.39 -2.26
CA GLY A 219 -4.18 5.08 -2.07
C GLY A 219 -3.19 3.98 -1.64
N ALA A 220 -1.93 4.03 -2.10
CA ALA A 220 -0.89 3.08 -1.69
C ALA A 220 -0.51 3.24 -0.21
N PHE A 221 -0.42 4.46 0.33
CA PHE A 221 -0.25 4.64 1.78
C PHE A 221 -1.34 3.93 2.58
N TYR A 222 -2.60 4.09 2.18
CA TYR A 222 -3.72 3.48 2.91
C TYR A 222 -3.85 1.99 2.65
N GLY A 223 -3.46 1.49 1.47
CA GLY A 223 -3.33 0.06 1.20
C GLY A 223 -2.28 -0.60 2.09
N ALA A 224 -1.10 0.02 2.21
CA ALA A 224 -0.05 -0.43 3.13
C ALA A 224 -0.50 -0.35 4.60
N LYS A 225 -1.10 0.77 5.01
CA LYS A 225 -1.62 0.97 6.37
C LYS A 225 -2.67 -0.08 6.73
N LYS A 226 -3.58 -0.42 5.82
CA LYS A 226 -4.59 -1.46 6.00
C LYS A 226 -3.96 -2.83 6.21
N ALA A 227 -3.07 -3.24 5.30
CA ALA A 227 -2.38 -4.52 5.36
C ALA A 227 -1.47 -4.69 6.59
N CYS A 228 -0.96 -3.56 7.12
CA CYS A 228 -0.10 -3.52 8.29
C CYS A 228 -0.84 -3.23 9.61
N GLU A 229 -2.16 -3.40 9.66
CA GLU A 229 -2.90 -3.39 10.92
C GLU A 229 -2.29 -4.41 11.91
N PRO A 230 -2.19 -4.08 13.22
CA PRO A 230 -1.58 -4.98 14.21
C PRO A 230 -2.31 -6.32 14.34
N VAL A 231 -3.62 -6.31 14.16
CA VAL A 231 -4.50 -7.50 14.11
C VAL A 231 -5.42 -7.29 12.92
N HIS A 232 -5.33 -8.17 11.92
CA HIS A 232 -5.85 -7.90 10.58
C HIS A 232 -6.59 -9.10 9.99
N ILE A 233 -7.66 -8.87 9.23
CA ILE A 233 -8.33 -9.89 8.41
C ILE A 233 -8.13 -9.57 6.93
N GLN A 234 -7.71 -10.58 6.16
CA GLN A 234 -7.29 -10.41 4.77
C GLN A 234 -7.78 -11.54 3.85
N TYR A 235 -7.89 -11.23 2.57
CA TYR A 235 -8.17 -12.16 1.48
C TYR A 235 -6.87 -12.61 0.82
N ASN A 236 -6.68 -13.92 0.69
CA ASN A 236 -5.51 -14.50 0.03
C ASN A 236 -5.82 -14.80 -1.45
N TYR A 237 -5.30 -13.96 -2.35
CA TYR A 237 -5.48 -14.09 -3.80
C TYR A 237 -4.92 -15.39 -4.40
N GLY A 238 -3.97 -16.07 -3.73
CA GLY A 238 -3.39 -17.32 -4.21
C GLY A 238 -4.20 -18.57 -3.87
N THR A 239 -5.12 -18.49 -2.91
CA THR A 239 -5.92 -19.65 -2.43
C THR A 239 -7.42 -19.39 -2.43
N ASN A 240 -7.85 -18.15 -2.68
CA ASN A 240 -9.21 -17.68 -2.47
C ASN A 240 -9.70 -17.88 -1.02
N GLY A 241 -8.75 -17.80 -0.07
CA GLY A 241 -8.99 -17.97 1.36
C GLY A 241 -9.12 -16.65 2.11
N VAL A 242 -9.64 -16.74 3.32
CA VAL A 242 -9.60 -15.66 4.31
C VAL A 242 -8.60 -16.05 5.39
N GLU A 243 -7.76 -15.08 5.76
CA GLU A 243 -6.71 -15.23 6.75
C GLU A 243 -6.87 -14.16 7.83
N VAL A 244 -6.39 -14.47 9.03
CA VAL A 244 -6.37 -13.55 10.15
C VAL A 244 -4.94 -13.49 10.70
N VAL A 245 -4.36 -12.29 10.69
CA VAL A 245 -2.97 -12.03 11.05
C VAL A 245 -2.93 -11.36 12.41
N ASN A 246 -2.04 -11.82 13.29
CA ASN A 246 -1.67 -11.11 14.50
C ASN A 246 -0.19 -10.76 14.45
N GLN A 247 0.13 -9.47 14.33
CA GLN A 247 1.50 -8.94 14.34
C GLN A 247 1.94 -8.47 15.72
N THR A 248 1.12 -8.67 16.75
CA THR A 248 1.43 -8.26 18.12
C THR A 248 2.21 -9.34 18.87
N ALA A 249 2.88 -8.95 19.95
CA ALA A 249 3.60 -9.87 20.84
C ALA A 249 2.69 -10.64 21.81
N LYS A 250 1.36 -10.60 21.64
CA LYS A 250 0.40 -11.21 22.58
C LYS A 250 -0.56 -12.14 21.84
N GLU A 251 -0.91 -13.24 22.50
CA GLU A 251 -2.00 -14.10 22.07
C GLU A 251 -3.35 -13.37 22.20
N ILE A 252 -4.26 -13.59 21.24
CA ILE A 252 -5.60 -13.01 21.22
C ILE A 252 -6.61 -14.15 21.00
N LYS A 253 -7.60 -14.26 21.88
CA LYS A 253 -8.60 -15.33 21.86
C LYS A 253 -10.00 -14.79 21.65
N ASN A 254 -10.91 -15.70 21.30
CA ASN A 254 -12.35 -15.48 21.18
C ASN A 254 -12.68 -14.38 20.16
N LEU A 255 -11.96 -14.40 19.02
CA LEU A 255 -12.29 -13.56 17.88
C LEU A 255 -13.33 -14.26 17.01
N THR A 256 -14.08 -13.48 16.25
CA THR A 256 -14.98 -13.99 15.21
C THR A 256 -14.61 -13.34 13.88
N ALA A 257 -14.26 -14.16 12.89
CA ALA A 257 -14.15 -13.73 11.50
C ALA A 257 -15.53 -13.83 10.83
N GLU A 258 -15.91 -12.81 10.07
CA GLU A 258 -17.10 -12.76 9.22
C GLU A 258 -16.65 -12.49 7.78
N VAL A 259 -17.15 -13.32 6.87
CA VAL A 259 -16.87 -13.27 5.44
C VAL A 259 -18.19 -13.12 4.72
N ARG A 260 -18.34 -12.08 3.92
CA ARG A 260 -19.52 -11.87 3.07
C ARG A 260 -19.09 -11.59 1.64
N VAL A 261 -19.78 -12.20 0.68
CA VAL A 261 -19.55 -11.99 -0.75
C VAL A 261 -20.82 -11.44 -1.37
N PHE A 262 -20.68 -10.36 -2.14
CA PHE A 262 -21.79 -9.67 -2.78
C PHE A 262 -21.55 -9.54 -4.27
N ASN A 263 -22.61 -9.61 -5.06
CA ASN A 263 -22.58 -9.10 -6.43
C ASN A 263 -22.40 -7.57 -6.44
N SER A 264 -22.13 -7.00 -7.62
CA SER A 264 -21.99 -5.57 -7.84
C SER A 264 -23.25 -4.76 -7.48
N ASP A 265 -24.41 -5.42 -7.52
CA ASP A 265 -25.71 -4.87 -7.10
C ASP A 265 -25.99 -5.04 -5.59
N LEU A 266 -25.00 -5.55 -4.84
CA LEU A 266 -25.07 -5.88 -3.41
C LEU A 266 -25.99 -7.04 -3.03
N THR A 267 -26.41 -7.88 -3.98
CA THR A 267 -27.02 -9.17 -3.66
C THR A 267 -26.00 -10.04 -2.91
N GLU A 268 -26.31 -10.46 -1.68
CA GLU A 268 -25.46 -11.35 -0.90
C GLU A 268 -25.48 -12.77 -1.51
N LYS A 269 -24.29 -13.30 -1.79
CA LYS A 269 -24.09 -14.60 -2.45
C LYS A 269 -23.46 -15.63 -1.52
N PHE A 270 -22.78 -15.17 -0.48
CA PHE A 270 -22.16 -16.02 0.53
C PHE A 270 -22.01 -15.25 1.83
N THR A 271 -22.24 -15.93 2.95
CA THR A 271 -21.95 -15.42 4.29
C THR A 271 -21.45 -16.56 5.18
N LYS A 272 -20.41 -16.29 5.98
CA LYS A 272 -19.90 -17.24 6.97
C LYS A 272 -19.28 -16.51 8.16
N LYS A 273 -19.61 -16.99 9.35
CA LYS A 273 -18.97 -16.59 10.61
C LYS A 273 -18.24 -17.79 11.21
N LEU A 274 -17.06 -17.56 11.75
CA LEU A 274 -16.27 -18.60 12.38
C LEU A 274 -15.37 -18.06 13.49
N PRO A 275 -15.17 -18.83 14.58
CA PRO A 275 -14.28 -18.45 15.65
C PRO A 275 -12.81 -18.54 15.22
N VAL A 276 -11.99 -17.63 15.73
CA VAL A 276 -10.54 -17.59 15.48
C VAL A 276 -9.82 -17.26 16.79
N ASN A 277 -8.69 -17.92 17.02
CA ASN A 277 -7.73 -17.57 18.06
C ASN A 277 -6.38 -17.35 17.38
N LEU A 278 -5.63 -16.35 17.81
CA LEU A 278 -4.36 -15.96 17.20
C LEU A 278 -3.24 -16.07 18.24
N LYS A 279 -2.21 -16.83 17.94
CA LYS A 279 -0.94 -16.73 18.69
C LYS A 279 -0.24 -15.41 18.35
N ALA A 280 0.75 -15.05 19.14
CA ALA A 280 1.60 -13.89 18.86
C ALA A 280 2.40 -14.12 17.56
N ASP A 281 2.48 -13.09 16.71
CA ASP A 281 3.18 -13.11 15.42
C ASP A 281 2.85 -14.30 14.49
N THR A 282 1.56 -14.62 14.33
CA THR A 282 1.09 -15.72 13.47
C THR A 282 -0.03 -15.30 12.54
N THR A 283 -0.20 -16.09 11.47
CA THR A 283 -1.33 -16.00 10.54
C THR A 283 -2.14 -17.29 10.57
N GLU A 284 -3.43 -17.18 10.87
CA GLU A 284 -4.38 -18.28 10.82
C GLU A 284 -5.18 -18.25 9.53
N LYS A 285 -5.55 -19.43 8.99
CA LYS A 285 -6.24 -19.58 7.70
C LYS A 285 -7.60 -20.25 7.89
N PRO A 286 -8.57 -19.57 8.50
CA PRO A 286 -9.74 -20.21 9.07
C PRO A 286 -10.75 -20.70 8.02
N VAL A 287 -10.74 -20.16 6.78
CA VAL A 287 -11.70 -20.57 5.74
C VAL A 287 -11.22 -20.32 4.32
N LEU A 288 -11.57 -21.23 3.41
CA LEU A 288 -11.58 -20.99 1.96
C LEU A 288 -12.97 -20.53 1.52
N ILE A 289 -13.03 -19.49 0.68
CA ILE A 289 -14.28 -19.10 0.02
C ILE A 289 -14.56 -20.16 -1.05
N PRO A 290 -15.73 -20.84 -1.03
CA PRO A 290 -16.05 -21.84 -2.03
C PRO A 290 -16.26 -21.18 -3.41
N GLU A 291 -16.31 -21.99 -4.46
CA GLU A 291 -16.83 -21.52 -5.74
C GLU A 291 -18.31 -21.10 -5.57
N ILE A 292 -18.64 -19.90 -6.05
CA ILE A 292 -19.98 -19.33 -5.93
C ILE A 292 -20.54 -19.11 -7.33
N SER A 293 -21.68 -19.73 -7.63
CA SER A 293 -22.35 -19.58 -8.91
C SER A 293 -23.13 -18.26 -9.01
N GLY A 294 -23.20 -17.71 -10.21
CA GLY A 294 -23.96 -16.48 -10.51
C GLY A 294 -23.39 -15.23 -9.83
N LEU A 295 -22.06 -15.16 -9.72
CA LEU A 295 -21.36 -13.91 -9.40
C LEU A 295 -21.40 -12.94 -10.59
N SER A 296 -21.57 -11.65 -10.31
CA SER A 296 -21.32 -10.60 -11.29
C SER A 296 -19.83 -10.57 -11.65
N LYS A 297 -19.51 -10.08 -12.86
CA LYS A 297 -18.13 -10.00 -13.35
C LYS A 297 -17.17 -9.36 -12.35
N ALA A 298 -17.50 -8.17 -11.85
CA ALA A 298 -16.89 -7.62 -10.65
C ALA A 298 -17.82 -7.90 -9.46
N TYR A 299 -17.26 -8.31 -8.34
CA TYR A 299 -18.00 -8.63 -7.13
C TYR A 299 -17.20 -8.17 -5.90
N PHE A 300 -17.84 -8.15 -4.75
CA PHE A 300 -17.26 -7.60 -3.53
C PHE A 300 -17.11 -8.67 -2.45
N VAL A 301 -16.02 -8.58 -1.68
CA VAL A 301 -15.80 -9.36 -0.47
C VAL A 301 -15.63 -8.40 0.70
N ASP A 302 -16.53 -8.50 1.69
CA ASP A 302 -16.46 -7.77 2.96
C ASP A 302 -15.99 -8.73 4.05
N LEU A 303 -14.84 -8.41 4.65
CA LEU A 303 -14.25 -9.15 5.74
C LEU A 303 -14.31 -8.32 7.02
N ARG A 304 -14.74 -8.94 8.12
CA ARG A 304 -14.76 -8.32 9.44
C ARG A 304 -14.17 -9.25 10.48
N LEU A 305 -13.36 -8.68 11.37
CA LEU A 305 -12.87 -9.35 12.56
C LEU A 305 -13.45 -8.67 13.78
N MET A 306 -14.11 -9.44 14.63
CA MET A 306 -14.72 -8.96 15.85
C MET A 306 -14.02 -9.53 17.07
N ASP A 307 -13.88 -8.72 18.12
CA ASP A 307 -13.42 -9.18 19.43
C ASP A 307 -14.51 -9.92 20.22
N ALA A 308 -14.17 -10.41 21.40
CA ALA A 308 -15.09 -11.15 22.27
C ALA A 308 -16.32 -10.34 22.73
N LYS A 309 -16.31 -9.00 22.56
CA LYS A 309 -17.43 -8.10 22.87
C LYS A 309 -18.27 -7.76 21.63
N GLY A 310 -17.97 -8.38 20.48
CA GLY A 310 -18.61 -8.09 19.20
C GLY A 310 -18.17 -6.76 18.56
N ARG A 311 -17.10 -6.13 19.08
CA ARG A 311 -16.58 -4.90 18.47
C ARG A 311 -15.72 -5.26 17.27
N VAL A 312 -15.97 -4.61 16.14
CA VAL A 312 -15.16 -4.76 14.94
C VAL A 312 -13.79 -4.13 15.18
N ILE A 313 -12.73 -4.93 15.07
CA ILE A 313 -11.33 -4.52 15.28
C ILE A 313 -10.52 -4.45 13.98
N SER A 314 -10.99 -5.09 12.92
CA SER A 314 -10.45 -4.96 11.57
C SER A 314 -11.57 -5.15 10.55
N THR A 315 -11.53 -4.38 9.47
CA THR A 315 -12.39 -4.54 8.30
C THR A 315 -11.58 -4.41 7.04
N ASN A 316 -11.88 -5.26 6.06
CA ASN A 316 -11.19 -5.22 4.78
C ASN A 316 -12.18 -5.52 3.65
N PHE A 317 -12.20 -4.68 2.63
CA PHE A 317 -13.18 -4.73 1.55
C PHE A 317 -12.44 -4.88 0.22
N TYR A 318 -12.77 -5.92 -0.54
CA TYR A 318 -12.12 -6.24 -1.80
C TYR A 318 -13.11 -6.12 -2.94
N THR A 319 -12.66 -5.56 -4.06
CA THR A 319 -13.28 -5.79 -5.36
C THR A 319 -12.50 -6.92 -6.01
N LEU A 320 -13.19 -7.98 -6.40
CA LEU A 320 -12.64 -9.14 -7.10
C LEU A 320 -13.37 -9.30 -8.44
N SER A 321 -12.80 -10.12 -9.33
CA SER A 321 -13.39 -10.39 -10.64
C SER A 321 -13.52 -11.88 -10.90
N THR A 322 -14.59 -12.30 -11.58
CA THR A 322 -14.73 -13.67 -12.10
C THR A 322 -13.81 -13.91 -13.31
N GLN A 323 -13.28 -12.84 -13.91
CA GLN A 323 -12.20 -12.89 -14.88
C GLN A 323 -10.90 -12.56 -14.15
N ALA A 324 -9.96 -13.50 -14.07
CA ALA A 324 -8.69 -13.26 -13.38
C ALA A 324 -7.73 -12.42 -14.24
N ASP A 325 -6.84 -11.67 -13.59
CA ASP A 325 -5.61 -11.21 -14.24
C ASP A 325 -4.80 -12.45 -14.70
N ASP A 326 -4.27 -12.44 -15.92
CA ASP A 326 -3.48 -13.55 -16.48
C ASP A 326 -2.06 -13.08 -16.76
N MET A 327 -1.10 -13.66 -16.04
CA MET A 327 0.31 -13.28 -16.10
C MET A 327 1.03 -14.01 -17.25
N ASP A 328 1.72 -13.25 -18.09
CA ASP A 328 2.61 -13.78 -19.13
C ASP A 328 3.97 -14.14 -18.52
N THR A 329 4.02 -15.22 -17.75
CA THR A 329 5.23 -15.64 -17.03
C THR A 329 6.41 -15.92 -17.97
N ALA A 330 6.16 -16.26 -19.23
CA ALA A 330 7.19 -16.46 -20.26
C ALA A 330 7.91 -15.16 -20.62
N LYS A 331 7.29 -13.99 -20.39
CA LYS A 331 7.88 -12.66 -20.61
C LYS A 331 8.32 -11.97 -19.32
N THR A 332 8.40 -12.72 -18.21
CA THR A 332 8.98 -12.20 -16.97
C THR A 332 10.41 -11.72 -17.21
N ASN A 333 10.73 -10.53 -16.73
CA ASN A 333 12.08 -9.97 -16.76
C ASN A 333 12.47 -9.46 -15.36
N TRP A 334 13.58 -8.72 -15.27
CA TRP A 334 14.14 -8.30 -13.99
C TRP A 334 13.26 -7.31 -13.20
N TYR A 335 12.30 -6.64 -13.85
CA TYR A 335 11.48 -5.60 -13.22
C TYR A 335 9.97 -5.84 -13.30
N VAL A 336 9.48 -6.79 -14.10
CA VAL A 336 8.04 -7.02 -14.26
C VAL A 336 7.71 -8.44 -14.71
N THR A 337 6.54 -8.90 -14.31
CA THR A 337 5.82 -10.01 -14.96
C THR A 337 4.60 -9.42 -15.68
N PRO A 338 4.62 -9.28 -17.02
CA PRO A 338 3.53 -8.64 -17.76
C PRO A 338 2.20 -9.40 -17.65
N LEU A 339 1.10 -8.71 -17.95
CA LEU A 339 -0.22 -9.33 -18.13
C LEU A 339 -0.49 -9.61 -19.61
N LYS A 340 -1.24 -10.68 -19.88
CA LYS A 340 -1.86 -10.98 -21.19
C LYS A 340 -3.39 -11.10 -21.12
N GLY A 341 -3.94 -11.07 -19.91
CA GLY A 341 -5.37 -10.98 -19.61
C GLY A 341 -5.57 -10.17 -18.33
N TYR A 342 -6.74 -9.55 -18.20
CA TYR A 342 -7.00 -8.52 -17.19
C TYR A 342 -8.27 -8.84 -16.40
N ALA A 343 -8.24 -8.59 -15.10
CA ALA A 343 -9.45 -8.61 -14.28
C ALA A 343 -10.45 -7.54 -14.78
N ASP A 344 -11.74 -7.87 -14.84
CA ASP A 344 -12.77 -6.95 -15.34
C ASP A 344 -13.50 -6.29 -14.15
N TYR A 345 -13.21 -5.01 -13.95
CA TYR A 345 -13.82 -4.11 -12.98
C TYR A 345 -14.57 -2.95 -13.65
N SER A 346 -14.85 -3.03 -14.96
CA SER A 346 -15.49 -1.95 -15.73
C SER A 346 -16.84 -1.52 -15.15
N SER A 347 -17.58 -2.45 -14.53
CA SER A 347 -18.86 -2.16 -13.87
C SER A 347 -18.78 -1.18 -12.69
N LEU A 348 -17.59 -0.94 -12.10
CA LEU A 348 -17.41 0.08 -11.06
C LEU A 348 -17.76 1.48 -11.56
N SER A 349 -17.56 1.75 -12.86
CA SER A 349 -17.94 3.04 -13.49
C SER A 349 -19.45 3.30 -13.48
N SER A 350 -20.26 2.26 -13.26
CA SER A 350 -21.73 2.33 -13.24
C SER A 350 -22.30 2.39 -11.83
N LEU A 351 -21.44 2.49 -10.79
CA LEU A 351 -21.90 2.67 -9.42
C LEU A 351 -22.68 3.98 -9.29
N GLN A 352 -23.87 3.89 -8.70
CA GLN A 352 -24.75 5.05 -8.52
C GLN A 352 -24.21 5.97 -7.42
N ASN A 353 -24.38 7.28 -7.62
CA ASN A 353 -23.92 8.29 -6.66
C ASN A 353 -24.61 8.15 -5.29
N VAL A 354 -23.82 8.23 -4.22
CA VAL A 354 -24.25 8.19 -2.83
C VAL A 354 -24.01 9.54 -2.15
N GLN A 355 -25.01 10.00 -1.39
CA GLN A 355 -24.86 11.09 -0.44
C GLN A 355 -24.67 10.49 0.95
N LEU A 356 -23.49 10.68 1.55
CA LEU A 356 -23.26 10.27 2.93
C LEU A 356 -23.81 11.30 3.91
N ASN A 357 -24.31 10.82 5.05
CA ASN A 357 -24.55 11.68 6.21
C ASN A 357 -23.24 11.78 7.00
N VAL A 358 -22.74 12.99 7.16
CA VAL A 358 -21.47 13.26 7.83
C VAL A 358 -21.70 14.07 9.09
N LYS A 359 -21.20 13.59 10.23
CA LYS A 359 -21.04 14.41 11.43
C LYS A 359 -19.56 14.52 11.73
N HIS A 360 -19.12 15.69 12.15
CA HIS A 360 -17.73 15.89 12.50
C HIS A 360 -17.56 16.72 13.77
N ARG A 361 -16.42 16.56 14.42
CA ARG A 361 -16.03 17.36 15.58
C ARG A 361 -14.53 17.63 15.54
N PHE A 362 -14.17 18.91 15.46
CA PHE A 362 -12.80 19.35 15.68
C PHE A 362 -12.48 19.46 17.17
N GLY A 363 -11.24 19.18 17.54
CA GLY A 363 -10.78 19.27 18.92
C GLY A 363 -9.27 19.45 19.02
N ARG A 364 -8.78 19.46 20.26
CA ARG A 364 -7.36 19.61 20.59
C ARG A 364 -6.95 18.53 21.57
N GLU A 365 -5.76 17.98 21.38
CA GLU A 365 -5.10 17.04 22.28
C GLU A 365 -3.66 17.50 22.53
N ALA A 366 -2.96 16.85 23.47
CA ALA A 366 -1.60 17.24 23.87
C ALA A 366 -0.60 17.31 22.68
N LYS A 367 -0.85 16.54 21.62
CA LYS A 367 0.04 16.41 20.44
C LYS A 367 -0.42 17.20 19.21
N GLY A 368 -1.52 17.97 19.27
CA GLY A 368 -1.99 18.73 18.11
C GLY A 368 -3.50 18.93 18.07
N ARG A 369 -4.04 19.08 16.86
CA ARG A 369 -5.47 19.13 16.60
C ARG A 369 -5.96 17.77 16.09
N PHE A 370 -7.25 17.54 16.25
CA PHE A 370 -7.88 16.37 15.66
C PHE A 370 -9.25 16.73 15.08
N VAL A 371 -9.71 15.88 14.16
CA VAL A 371 -11.09 15.81 13.69
C VAL A 371 -11.59 14.38 13.91
N THR A 372 -12.79 14.23 14.47
CA THR A 372 -13.52 12.94 14.46
C THR A 372 -14.64 13.05 13.46
N VAL A 373 -14.76 12.10 12.54
CA VAL A 373 -15.75 12.08 11.46
C VAL A 373 -16.57 10.80 11.58
N GLU A 374 -17.88 10.94 11.83
CA GLU A 374 -18.85 9.85 11.73
C GLU A 374 -19.48 9.90 10.33
N LEU A 375 -19.21 8.87 9.55
CA LEU A 375 -19.79 8.63 8.24
C LEU A 375 -20.93 7.63 8.39
N TYR A 376 -22.07 7.92 7.78
CA TYR A 376 -23.20 7.00 7.65
C TYR A 376 -23.65 6.94 6.20
N ASN A 377 -23.80 5.73 5.66
CA ASN A 377 -24.40 5.52 4.34
C ASN A 377 -25.92 5.31 4.51
N PRO A 378 -26.78 6.32 4.27
CA PRO A 378 -28.23 6.18 4.42
C PRO A 378 -28.87 5.46 3.25
N SER A 379 -28.16 5.23 2.14
CA SER A 379 -28.72 4.65 0.92
C SER A 379 -28.80 3.13 0.97
N ASP A 380 -29.29 2.53 -0.11
CA ASP A 380 -29.25 1.10 -0.44
C ASP A 380 -28.10 0.75 -1.40
N LYS A 381 -27.21 1.70 -1.71
CA LYS A 381 -26.08 1.54 -2.64
C LYS A 381 -24.75 1.50 -1.88
N LEU A 382 -23.71 0.99 -2.52
CA LEU A 382 -22.34 1.01 -1.98
C LEU A 382 -21.80 2.45 -2.05
N ALA A 383 -21.28 2.99 -0.95
CA ALA A 383 -20.37 4.13 -1.02
C ALA A 383 -18.95 3.58 -1.14
N PHE A 384 -18.34 3.74 -2.31
CA PHE A 384 -17.09 3.10 -2.67
C PHE A 384 -15.93 4.09 -2.63
N GLN A 385 -14.81 3.66 -2.04
CA GLN A 385 -13.59 4.46 -1.88
C GLN A 385 -13.84 5.88 -1.35
N VAL A 386 -14.57 5.97 -0.24
CA VAL A 386 -14.79 7.22 0.47
C VAL A 386 -13.44 7.78 0.92
N ASP A 387 -13.10 8.97 0.45
CA ASP A 387 -11.90 9.67 0.85
C ASP A 387 -12.21 10.90 1.73
N LEU A 388 -11.33 11.11 2.71
CA LEU A 388 -11.37 12.20 3.67
C LEU A 388 -10.15 13.09 3.50
N ASN A 389 -10.37 14.39 3.54
CA ASN A 389 -9.31 15.38 3.47
C ASN A 389 -9.62 16.62 4.34
N LEU A 390 -8.59 17.37 4.72
CA LEU A 390 -8.70 18.62 5.46
C LEU A 390 -8.10 19.74 4.63
N LEU A 391 -8.84 20.83 4.45
CA LEU A 391 -8.38 22.00 3.69
C LEU A 391 -8.07 23.19 4.60
N LYS A 392 -7.13 24.02 4.16
CA LYS A 392 -6.77 25.32 4.73
C LYS A 392 -7.82 26.38 4.34
N GLY A 393 -8.99 26.33 4.98
CA GLY A 393 -10.14 27.16 4.62
C GLY A 393 -10.92 26.63 3.42
N GLN A 394 -12.05 27.29 3.11
CA GLN A 394 -12.96 26.85 2.05
C GLN A 394 -12.28 26.96 0.67
N GLY A 395 -12.16 25.82 -0.03
CA GLY A 395 -11.48 25.76 -1.34
C GLY A 395 -9.96 25.96 -1.28
N GLY A 396 -9.37 25.95 -0.08
CA GLY A 396 -7.94 26.01 0.11
C GLY A 396 -7.23 24.69 -0.21
N GLU A 397 -5.90 24.70 -0.10
CA GLU A 397 -5.08 23.50 -0.24
C GLU A 397 -5.24 22.55 0.94
N SER A 398 -4.83 21.30 0.74
CA SER A 398 -4.80 20.31 1.83
C SER A 398 -3.88 20.72 2.97
N VAL A 399 -4.33 20.45 4.20
CA VAL A 399 -3.53 20.52 5.42
C VAL A 399 -2.62 19.29 5.43
N LEU A 400 -1.32 19.50 5.24
CA LEU A 400 -0.32 18.44 5.20
C LEU A 400 0.87 18.79 6.10
N PRO A 401 1.42 17.82 6.85
CA PRO A 401 0.98 16.41 6.92
C PRO A 401 -0.34 16.24 7.69
N VAL A 402 -1.13 15.24 7.28
CA VAL A 402 -2.35 14.79 7.98
C VAL A 402 -2.30 13.29 8.21
N PHE A 403 -2.74 12.85 9.39
CA PHE A 403 -2.69 11.45 9.80
C PHE A 403 -4.09 10.94 10.10
N TRP A 404 -4.68 10.24 9.14
CA TRP A 404 -5.97 9.58 9.30
C TRP A 404 -5.80 8.15 9.83
N ASP A 405 -6.72 7.72 10.70
CA ASP A 405 -6.78 6.34 11.19
C ASP A 405 -7.22 5.36 10.10
N ASP A 406 -8.02 5.80 9.12
CA ASP A 406 -8.37 5.05 7.91
C ASP A 406 -8.77 6.03 6.80
N ASN A 407 -8.70 5.61 5.53
CA ASN A 407 -9.12 6.41 4.37
C ASN A 407 -9.31 5.51 3.13
N TYR A 408 -9.94 6.01 2.06
CA TYR A 408 -10.33 5.21 0.88
C TYR A 408 -11.19 3.98 1.24
N ILE A 409 -12.07 4.14 2.23
CA ILE A 409 -12.89 3.03 2.76
C ILE A 409 -14.12 2.77 1.89
N SER A 410 -14.75 1.61 2.06
CA SER A 410 -16.07 1.33 1.49
C SER A 410 -17.11 1.19 2.59
N LEU A 411 -18.31 1.73 2.39
CA LEU A 411 -19.43 1.62 3.32
C LEU A 411 -20.60 0.92 2.65
N LEU A 412 -20.96 -0.25 3.17
CA LEU A 412 -22.18 -0.95 2.78
C LEU A 412 -23.43 -0.13 3.17
N PRO A 413 -24.60 -0.44 2.59
CA PRO A 413 -25.86 0.16 2.97
C PRO A 413 -26.07 0.14 4.48
N LYS A 414 -26.47 1.29 5.04
CA LYS A 414 -26.73 1.49 6.48
C LYS A 414 -25.50 1.31 7.39
N GLU A 415 -24.30 1.18 6.82
CA GLU A 415 -23.08 1.10 7.61
C GLU A 415 -22.70 2.47 8.19
N ARG A 416 -22.13 2.44 9.39
CA ARG A 416 -21.48 3.59 10.03
C ARG A 416 -19.99 3.32 10.19
N ARG A 417 -19.19 4.37 10.02
CA ARG A 417 -17.77 4.35 10.38
C ARG A 417 -17.39 5.64 11.08
N ILE A 418 -16.56 5.52 12.10
CA ILE A 418 -15.93 6.66 12.75
C ILE A 418 -14.45 6.64 12.37
N ILE A 419 -13.97 7.74 11.80
CA ILE A 419 -12.57 7.93 11.44
C ILE A 419 -12.06 9.16 12.18
N LYS A 420 -10.84 9.09 12.73
CA LYS A 420 -10.15 10.22 13.34
C LYS A 420 -8.98 10.64 12.46
N GLY A 421 -8.78 11.95 12.34
CA GLY A 421 -7.63 12.58 11.69
C GLY A 421 -6.88 13.47 12.65
N TYR A 422 -5.55 13.52 12.55
CA TYR A 422 -4.67 14.40 13.32
C TYR A 422 -3.86 15.30 12.40
N TYR A 423 -3.65 16.54 12.83
CA TYR A 423 -2.87 17.55 12.10
C TYR A 423 -2.32 18.59 13.10
N GLU A 424 -1.30 19.34 12.70
CA GLU A 424 -0.77 20.42 13.53
C GLU A 424 -1.43 21.76 13.21
N GLU A 425 -1.65 22.58 14.25
CA GLU A 425 -2.24 23.92 14.08
C GLU A 425 -1.41 24.80 13.14
N LYS A 426 -0.08 24.66 13.19
CA LYS A 426 0.84 25.46 12.37
C LYS A 426 0.60 25.27 10.88
N ASP A 427 0.14 24.09 10.46
CA ASP A 427 -0.04 23.73 9.05
C ASP A 427 -1.33 24.34 8.47
N LEU A 428 -2.21 24.90 9.31
CA LEU A 428 -3.38 25.66 8.87
C LEU A 428 -3.04 27.06 8.34
N ASN A 429 -1.85 27.58 8.60
CA ASN A 429 -1.45 28.95 8.23
C ASN A 429 -2.47 30.02 8.67
N GLY A 430 -3.05 29.86 9.86
CA GLY A 430 -4.03 30.80 10.43
C GLY A 430 -5.46 30.67 9.89
N THR A 431 -5.73 29.74 8.96
CA THR A 431 -7.08 29.47 8.45
C THR A 431 -7.84 28.50 9.36
N LYS A 432 -9.17 28.46 9.22
CA LYS A 432 -9.98 27.42 9.86
C LYS A 432 -9.95 26.15 9.02
N PRO A 433 -9.79 24.96 9.62
CA PRO A 433 -9.85 23.70 8.89
C PRO A 433 -11.25 23.51 8.30
N VAL A 434 -11.31 22.98 7.08
CA VAL A 434 -12.55 22.54 6.42
C VAL A 434 -12.43 21.05 6.12
N LEU A 435 -13.43 20.26 6.51
CA LEU A 435 -13.46 18.84 6.21
C LEU A 435 -14.06 18.62 4.82
N THR A 436 -13.39 17.85 3.97
CA THR A 436 -13.99 17.37 2.73
C THR A 436 -14.18 15.86 2.77
N VAL A 437 -15.33 15.41 2.27
CA VAL A 437 -15.67 14.00 2.10
C VAL A 437 -16.05 13.78 0.64
N GLY A 438 -15.32 12.89 -0.03
CA GLY A 438 -15.50 12.52 -1.42
C GLY A 438 -15.41 11.01 -1.61
N GLY A 439 -15.22 10.58 -2.85
CA GLY A 439 -14.93 9.20 -3.20
C GLY A 439 -15.39 8.85 -4.61
N TRP A 440 -15.19 7.58 -5.00
CA TRP A 440 -15.48 7.10 -6.36
C TRP A 440 -16.88 7.44 -6.86
N ASN A 441 -17.90 7.20 -6.02
CA ASN A 441 -19.30 7.50 -6.31
C ASN A 441 -19.94 8.29 -5.15
N VAL A 442 -19.16 9.05 -4.38
CA VAL A 442 -19.67 9.85 -3.27
C VAL A 442 -19.75 11.30 -3.69
N LYS A 443 -20.91 11.92 -3.46
CA LYS A 443 -21.07 13.36 -3.71
C LYS A 443 -20.17 14.14 -2.78
N ASN A 444 -19.29 14.96 -3.36
CA ASN A 444 -18.36 15.81 -2.61
C ASN A 444 -19.10 16.73 -1.63
N GLN A 445 -18.65 16.73 -0.39
CA GLN A 445 -19.13 17.58 0.69
C GLN A 445 -17.96 18.39 1.25
N SER A 446 -18.21 19.65 1.59
CA SER A 446 -17.27 20.56 2.26
C SER A 446 -17.96 21.09 3.52
N LEU A 447 -17.40 20.81 4.70
CA LEU A 447 -18.06 20.88 6.00
C LEU A 447 -17.26 21.64 7.04
#